data_AF-A0A8T3TJ93-F1
#
_entry.id   AF-A0A8T3TJ93-F1
#
_cell.length_a   1.000
_cell.length_b   1.000
_cell.length_c   1.000
_cell.angle_alpha   90.00
_cell.angle_beta   90.00
_cell.angle_gamma   90.00
#
_symmetry.space_group_name_H-M   'P 1'
#
loop_
_entity.id
_entity.type
_entity.pdbx_description
1 polymer ?
#
loop_
_entity_poly.entity_id
_entity_poly.type
_entity_poly.pdbx_seq_one_letter_code
_entity_poly.pdbx_strand_id
1 'polypeptide(L)'
;MLQARSQVGMAANRSIPEMCASAPTTLRATPILQLRPAGVDIHGTGGRPRHGGLIMSTNLTTLSRTRSLPRQGGAGLARLGVAVAVGGVMLAMVSLINSLIAGSEVAAGNDAAVPAMLAWGFGVATAAFATAKLGVAVVLWGIVGRVRARVEAMSEALPRLVTPSREDAAASSGVIRTPFGAATVSSEAPPELLVHRASRLLWAPMVAMGVMAVYAGLVLSVLQSGSMASDAIAGRALGAWVQGVQFLGEGLLLGGISFLLGTILASLRGGGAEVQARLGQAVHTLRMPLTAKLFIGLMALGMMVEMAQFGLYAYAATLAADPSFATLSAWLGPLREFGLGLLLSGIVLALATIARVLGFQFHRVTGLIGRAPHSNEVKS
;
A
#
# COMPACT_ATOMS: atom_id res chain seq x y z
N MET A 1 40.57 31.35 46.86
CA MET A 1 41.73 32.16 46.43
C MET A 1 41.78 32.08 44.91
N LEU A 2 41.20 33.06 44.20
CA LEU A 2 41.76 34.39 43.84
C LEU A 2 42.63 34.34 42.57
N GLN A 3 41.97 34.47 41.41
CA GLN A 3 42.38 35.29 40.25
C GLN A 3 41.19 35.24 39.25
N ALA A 4 40.27 36.21 39.14
CA ALA A 4 40.42 37.61 38.69
C ALA A 4 41.05 37.68 37.28
N ARG A 5 40.54 38.37 36.26
CA ARG A 5 39.39 39.26 36.00
C ARG A 5 39.60 39.73 34.53
N SER A 6 38.55 40.22 33.86
CA SER A 6 38.62 41.16 32.70
C SER A 6 39.02 40.55 31.33
N GLN A 7 38.23 40.65 30.26
CA GLN A 7 37.68 41.91 29.73
C GLN A 7 36.24 41.79 29.20
N VAL A 8 35.48 42.83 29.57
CA VAL A 8 34.26 43.32 28.94
C VAL A 8 34.65 44.34 27.88
N GLY A 9 34.03 44.27 26.70
CA GLY A 9 34.12 45.30 25.67
C GLY A 9 32.83 45.33 24.84
N MET A 10 31.82 46.06 25.34
CA MET A 10 30.72 46.59 24.52
C MET A 10 31.27 47.70 23.61
N ALA A 11 30.85 47.75 22.35
CA ALA A 11 29.92 48.78 21.86
C ALA A 11 29.93 48.92 20.32
N ALA A 12 28.72 49.19 19.81
CA ALA A 12 28.42 50.12 18.72
C ALA A 12 28.40 49.62 17.26
N ASN A 13 27.17 49.38 16.82
CA ASN A 13 26.50 50.25 15.85
C ASN A 13 27.06 50.28 14.41
N ARG A 14 26.48 49.46 13.52
CA ARG A 14 26.43 49.75 12.08
C ARG A 14 25.08 49.39 11.48
N SER A 15 24.26 50.44 11.34
CA SER A 15 23.56 50.84 10.12
C SER A 15 22.94 49.73 9.26
N ILE A 16 21.64 49.59 9.43
CA ILE A 16 20.65 49.13 8.45
C ILE A 16 20.67 50.09 7.24
N PRO A 17 20.71 49.60 6.00
CA PRO A 17 20.08 50.28 4.88
C PRO A 17 18.74 49.62 4.56
N GLU A 18 17.69 50.42 4.72
CA GLU A 18 16.42 50.23 4.03
C GLU A 18 16.67 50.17 2.52
N MET A 19 16.15 49.14 1.85
CA MET A 19 15.80 49.24 0.44
C MET A 19 14.33 48.88 0.26
N CYS A 20 13.56 49.96 0.12
CA CYS A 20 12.23 49.99 -0.47
C CYS A 20 12.20 49.35 -1.87
N ALA A 21 11.04 48.74 -2.12
CA ALA A 21 10.30 48.77 -3.38
C ALA A 21 10.90 48.11 -4.64
N SER A 22 10.30 46.99 -5.05
CA SER A 22 9.52 46.96 -6.29
C SER A 22 8.80 45.62 -6.45
N ALA A 23 7.48 45.65 -6.28
CA ALA A 23 6.60 44.67 -6.91
C ALA A 23 6.48 45.02 -8.39
N PRO A 24 6.39 44.00 -9.26
CA PRO A 24 5.36 44.06 -10.29
C PRO A 24 4.50 42.80 -10.33
N THR A 25 3.23 43.06 -10.08
CA THR A 25 2.06 42.34 -10.57
C THR A 25 2.26 41.86 -12.01
N THR A 26 2.04 40.57 -12.28
CA THR A 26 1.34 40.11 -13.50
C THR A 26 0.86 38.67 -13.29
N LEU A 27 -0.43 38.56 -12.99
CA LEU A 27 -1.23 37.36 -13.27
C LEU A 27 -1.07 37.01 -14.76
N ARG A 28 -0.66 35.77 -15.06
CA ARG A 28 -0.94 35.16 -16.36
C ARG A 28 -1.70 33.86 -16.14
N ALA A 29 -3.01 33.97 -16.27
CA ALA A 29 -3.93 32.86 -16.36
C ALA A 29 -3.63 32.06 -17.64
N THR A 30 -3.33 30.77 -17.49
CA THR A 30 -3.22 29.82 -18.60
C THR A 30 -4.63 29.38 -18.99
N PRO A 31 -5.08 29.58 -20.24
CA PRO A 31 -6.41 29.18 -20.64
C PRO A 31 -6.54 27.66 -20.78
N ILE A 32 -7.63 27.15 -20.20
CA ILE A 32 -8.14 25.80 -20.30
C ILE A 32 -8.50 25.51 -21.76
N LEU A 33 -7.88 24.47 -22.32
CA LEU A 33 -8.15 23.96 -23.65
C LEU A 33 -9.52 23.25 -23.64
N GLN A 34 -10.57 23.98 -24.01
CA GLN A 34 -11.90 23.41 -24.28
C GLN A 34 -11.88 22.61 -25.58
N LEU A 35 -12.09 21.30 -25.47
CA LEU A 35 -12.39 20.43 -26.61
C LEU A 35 -13.85 20.65 -27.03
N ARG A 36 -14.01 21.30 -28.19
CA ARG A 36 -15.24 21.49 -28.94
C ARG A 36 -15.69 20.15 -29.55
N PRO A 37 -16.90 19.64 -29.27
CA PRO A 37 -17.45 18.52 -30.04
C PRO A 37 -17.92 19.02 -31.41
N ALA A 38 -17.50 18.33 -32.46
CA ALA A 38 -17.95 18.54 -33.83
C ALA A 38 -19.43 18.16 -33.92
N GLY A 39 -20.28 19.15 -34.21
CA GLY A 39 -21.63 18.93 -34.72
C GLY A 39 -21.54 18.41 -36.14
N VAL A 40 -22.22 17.28 -36.40
CA VAL A 40 -22.56 16.82 -37.74
C VAL A 40 -24.07 16.95 -37.86
N ASP A 41 -24.49 18.03 -38.52
CA ASP A 41 -25.83 18.17 -39.07
C ASP A 41 -25.87 17.44 -40.41
N ILE A 42 -26.80 16.51 -40.57
CA ILE A 42 -27.30 16.13 -41.89
C ILE A 42 -28.83 16.07 -41.82
N HIS A 43 -29.44 16.96 -42.60
CA HIS A 43 -30.87 17.17 -42.75
C HIS A 43 -31.32 16.60 -44.10
N GLY A 44 -32.51 15.98 -44.12
CA GLY A 44 -33.30 15.67 -45.33
C GLY A 44 -32.94 14.36 -46.04
N THR A 45 -33.85 13.57 -46.62
CA THR A 45 -35.28 13.70 -46.93
C THR A 45 -35.83 12.30 -47.27
N GLY A 46 -37.15 12.11 -47.15
CA GLY A 46 -37.85 10.83 -47.24
C GLY A 46 -37.85 10.10 -48.59
N GLY A 47 -38.30 8.84 -48.52
CA GLY A 47 -38.58 7.98 -49.67
C GLY A 47 -38.77 6.50 -49.28
N ARG A 48 -40.01 6.09 -48.99
CA ARG A 48 -40.51 4.71 -49.19
C ARG A 48 -41.19 4.66 -50.58
N PRO A 49 -41.48 3.52 -51.24
CA PRO A 49 -41.58 2.14 -50.71
C PRO A 49 -41.07 1.00 -51.67
N ARG A 50 -41.28 -0.24 -51.21
CA ARG A 50 -41.57 -1.51 -51.95
C ARG A 50 -40.51 -2.63 -52.01
N HIS A 51 -40.95 -3.75 -51.40
CA HIS A 51 -40.77 -5.17 -51.72
C HIS A 51 -39.61 -5.64 -52.62
N GLY A 52 -38.81 -6.54 -52.05
CA GLY A 52 -37.99 -7.50 -52.78
C GLY A 52 -37.25 -8.37 -51.77
N GLY A 53 -37.60 -9.66 -51.70
CA GLY A 53 -36.97 -10.60 -50.78
C GLY A 53 -35.49 -10.74 -51.07
N LEU A 54 -34.68 -10.76 -50.01
CA LEU A 54 -33.38 -11.39 -50.04
C LEU A 54 -33.16 -12.11 -48.71
N ILE A 55 -33.21 -13.43 -48.80
CA ILE A 55 -32.76 -14.37 -47.79
C ILE A 55 -31.26 -14.11 -47.60
N MET A 56 -30.89 -13.49 -46.48
CA MET A 56 -29.49 -13.40 -46.05
C MET A 56 -29.34 -14.19 -44.77
N SER A 57 -29.06 -15.48 -44.94
CA SER A 57 -28.59 -16.35 -43.86
C SER A 57 -27.21 -15.87 -43.42
N THR A 58 -27.17 -15.05 -42.39
CA THR A 58 -25.90 -14.72 -41.73
C THR A 58 -25.48 -15.94 -40.92
N ASN A 59 -24.60 -16.74 -41.53
CA ASN A 59 -23.88 -17.82 -40.89
C ASN A 59 -23.19 -17.30 -39.62
N LEU A 60 -23.77 -17.65 -38.47
CA LEU A 60 -23.17 -17.61 -37.15
C LEU A 60 -22.13 -18.73 -37.05
N THR A 61 -21.04 -18.58 -37.80
CA THR A 61 -19.88 -19.45 -37.68
C THR A 61 -18.65 -18.57 -37.78
N THR A 62 -17.69 -18.83 -36.90
CA THR A 62 -16.38 -18.15 -36.80
C THR A 62 -16.39 -16.84 -35.99
N LEU A 63 -16.31 -16.99 -34.66
CA LEU A 63 -15.17 -16.51 -33.85
C LEU A 63 -15.52 -16.60 -32.35
N SER A 64 -15.82 -17.81 -31.86
CA SER A 64 -15.49 -18.19 -30.49
C SER A 64 -13.98 -18.35 -30.37
N ARG A 65 -13.23 -17.26 -30.60
CA ARG A 65 -11.82 -17.18 -30.20
C ARG A 65 -11.84 -16.96 -28.70
N THR A 66 -12.01 -18.06 -27.97
CA THR A 66 -11.62 -18.17 -26.57
C THR A 66 -10.16 -17.74 -26.48
N ARG A 67 -9.96 -16.45 -26.20
CA ARG A 67 -8.67 -15.91 -25.77
C ARG A 67 -8.39 -16.60 -24.45
N SER A 68 -7.71 -17.72 -24.53
CA SER A 68 -7.01 -18.32 -23.40
C SER A 68 -6.03 -17.26 -22.90
N LEU A 69 -6.49 -16.44 -21.94
CA LEU A 69 -5.60 -15.57 -21.20
C LEU A 69 -4.47 -16.47 -20.67
N PRO A 70 -3.20 -16.17 -20.97
CA PRO A 70 -2.10 -17.03 -20.58
C PRO A 70 -2.15 -17.18 -19.05
N ARG A 71 -2.39 -18.41 -18.61
CA ARG A 71 -2.46 -18.87 -17.20
C ARG A 71 -1.13 -18.71 -16.44
N GLN A 72 -0.18 -17.95 -17.00
CA GLN A 72 1.23 -17.83 -16.62
C GLN A 72 1.54 -16.61 -15.72
N GLY A 73 0.65 -15.64 -15.54
CA GLY A 73 0.99 -14.37 -14.88
C GLY A 73 1.37 -14.47 -13.39
N GLY A 74 0.77 -15.40 -12.63
CA GLY A 74 0.90 -15.43 -11.17
C GLY A 74 2.24 -15.96 -10.64
N ALA A 75 2.84 -16.94 -11.32
CA ALA A 75 4.14 -17.51 -10.92
C ALA A 75 5.30 -16.57 -11.27
N GLY A 76 5.18 -15.81 -12.36
CA GLY A 76 6.16 -14.79 -12.75
C GLY A 76 6.26 -13.67 -11.73
N LEU A 77 5.13 -13.12 -11.29
CA LEU A 77 5.10 -12.04 -10.29
C LEU A 77 5.70 -12.46 -8.94
N ALA A 78 5.42 -13.69 -8.49
CA ALA A 78 6.01 -14.19 -7.25
C ALA A 78 7.54 -14.30 -7.33
N ARG A 79 8.07 -14.86 -8.43
CA ARG A 79 9.52 -14.97 -8.65
C ARG A 79 10.18 -13.60 -8.77
N LEU A 80 9.55 -12.67 -9.50
CA LEU A 80 10.02 -11.29 -9.62
C LEU A 80 10.08 -10.61 -8.26
N GLY A 81 9.02 -10.71 -7.46
CA GLY A 81 8.98 -10.11 -6.12
C GLY A 81 10.06 -10.68 -5.18
N VAL A 82 10.32 -11.99 -5.22
CA VAL A 82 11.42 -12.61 -4.47
C VAL A 82 12.78 -12.11 -4.95
N ALA A 83 13.01 -12.02 -6.27
CA ALA A 83 14.26 -11.51 -6.82
C ALA A 83 14.52 -10.05 -6.41
N VAL A 84 13.49 -9.20 -6.45
CA VAL A 84 13.55 -7.81 -5.97
C VAL A 84 13.89 -7.77 -4.47
N ALA A 85 13.27 -8.65 -3.67
CA ALA A 85 13.54 -8.70 -2.24
C ALA A 85 14.98 -9.13 -1.92
N VAL A 86 15.50 -10.14 -2.62
CA VAL A 86 16.91 -10.56 -2.52
C VAL A 86 17.85 -9.42 -2.90
N GLY A 87 17.54 -8.67 -3.98
CA GLY A 87 18.29 -7.47 -4.35
C GLY A 87 18.34 -6.44 -3.22
N GLY A 88 17.21 -6.21 -2.54
CA GLY A 88 17.15 -5.39 -1.34
C GLY A 88 18.07 -5.90 -0.22
N VAL A 89 18.06 -7.20 0.08
CA VAL A 89 18.95 -7.79 1.09
C VAL A 89 20.43 -7.60 0.74
N MET A 90 20.80 -7.76 -0.54
CA MET A 90 22.18 -7.54 -0.99
C MET A 90 22.62 -6.09 -0.81
N LEU A 91 21.73 -5.11 -1.06
CA LEU A 91 22.02 -3.70 -0.77
C LEU A 91 22.16 -3.44 0.74
N ALA A 92 21.39 -4.13 1.59
CA ALA A 92 21.54 -4.02 3.04
C ALA A 92 22.92 -4.54 3.51
N MET A 93 23.45 -5.57 2.86
CA MET A 93 24.82 -6.05 3.14
C MET A 93 25.88 -5.01 2.79
N VAL A 94 25.70 -4.24 1.70
CA VAL A 94 26.61 -3.13 1.38
C VAL A 94 26.60 -2.08 2.48
N SER A 95 25.43 -1.70 2.99
CA SER A 95 25.33 -0.77 4.11
C SER A 95 25.95 -1.34 5.39
N LEU A 96 25.80 -2.64 5.66
CA LEU A 96 26.39 -3.27 6.83
C LEU A 96 27.92 -3.21 6.77
N ILE A 97 28.50 -3.53 5.62
CA ILE A 97 29.95 -3.44 5.39
C ILE A 97 30.42 -2.00 5.62
N ASN A 98 29.71 -1.01 5.09
CA ASN A 98 30.04 0.40 5.33
C ASN A 98 30.01 0.78 6.82
N SER A 99 29.00 0.32 7.57
CA SER A 99 28.94 0.56 9.02
C SER A 99 30.10 -0.08 9.78
N LEU A 100 30.54 -1.27 9.36
CA LEU A 100 31.72 -1.95 9.93
C LEU A 100 33.02 -1.19 9.63
N ILE A 101 33.18 -0.69 8.40
CA ILE A 101 34.31 0.15 8.01
C ILE A 101 34.32 1.43 8.84
N ALA A 102 33.19 2.12 8.95
CA ALA A 102 33.06 3.32 9.76
C ALA A 102 33.45 3.06 11.23
N GLY A 103 33.02 1.93 11.81
CA GLY A 103 33.43 1.52 13.15
C GLY A 103 34.93 1.26 13.28
N SER A 104 35.57 0.70 12.24
CA SER A 104 37.01 0.48 12.22
C SER A 104 37.82 1.77 12.13
N GLU A 105 37.33 2.78 11.41
CA GLU A 105 37.95 4.11 11.33
C GLU A 105 37.92 4.83 12.68
N VAL A 106 36.81 4.72 13.43
CA VAL A 106 36.72 5.23 14.81
C VAL A 106 37.75 4.54 15.71
N ALA A 107 37.88 3.22 15.61
CA ALA A 107 38.88 2.47 16.37
C ALA A 107 40.32 2.86 16.01
N ALA A 108 40.55 3.29 14.77
CA ALA A 108 41.85 3.79 14.29
C ALA A 108 42.10 5.28 14.63
N GLY A 109 41.13 5.99 15.21
CA GLY A 109 41.23 7.42 15.52
C GLY A 109 41.04 8.34 14.30
N ASN A 110 40.50 7.83 13.19
CA ASN A 110 40.23 8.59 11.97
C ASN A 110 38.76 9.03 11.89
N ASP A 111 38.33 9.83 12.86
CA ASP A 111 36.91 10.18 13.04
C ASP A 111 36.36 11.15 11.97
N ALA A 112 37.23 11.81 11.21
CA ALA A 112 36.84 12.86 10.27
C ALA A 112 35.93 12.36 9.13
N ALA A 113 36.15 11.12 8.66
CA ALA A 113 35.39 10.55 7.53
C ALA A 113 34.10 9.84 7.97
N VAL A 114 33.97 9.51 9.26
CA VAL A 114 32.90 8.67 9.81
C VAL A 114 31.50 9.27 9.60
N PRO A 115 31.25 10.57 9.83
CA PRO A 115 29.92 11.15 9.62
C PRO A 115 29.44 11.06 8.17
N ALA A 116 30.35 11.26 7.21
CA ALA A 116 30.05 11.13 5.79
C ALA A 116 29.72 9.67 5.43
N MET A 117 30.53 8.71 5.90
CA MET A 117 30.29 7.28 5.69
C MET A 117 28.92 6.85 6.22
N LEU A 118 28.57 7.26 7.44
CA LEU A 118 27.29 6.91 8.05
C LEU A 118 26.10 7.57 7.33
N ALA A 119 26.26 8.78 6.79
CA ALA A 119 25.18 9.50 6.12
C ALA A 119 24.69 8.77 4.85
N TRP A 120 25.58 8.41 3.93
CA TRP A 120 25.16 7.68 2.73
C TRP A 120 24.80 6.23 3.04
N GLY A 121 25.50 5.59 4.00
CA GLY A 121 25.21 4.23 4.44
C GLY A 121 23.79 4.10 4.98
N PHE A 122 23.36 5.03 5.82
CA PHE A 122 21.98 5.10 6.31
C PHE A 122 20.98 5.13 5.16
N GLY A 123 21.20 5.99 4.16
CA GLY A 123 20.29 6.07 3.03
C GLY A 123 20.19 4.78 2.21
N VAL A 124 21.33 4.09 2.02
CA VAL A 124 21.40 2.79 1.34
C VAL A 124 20.68 1.71 2.16
N ALA A 125 20.84 1.68 3.48
CA ALA A 125 20.14 0.75 4.36
C ALA A 125 18.61 0.89 4.21
N THR A 126 18.10 2.12 4.27
CA THR A 126 16.66 2.36 4.18
C THR A 126 16.12 2.03 2.79
N ALA A 127 16.86 2.38 1.72
CA ALA A 127 16.50 1.99 0.35
C ALA A 127 16.51 0.47 0.14
N ALA A 128 17.44 -0.24 0.76
CA ALA A 128 17.51 -1.69 0.76
C ALA A 128 16.26 -2.32 1.39
N PHE A 129 15.85 -1.85 2.57
CA PHE A 129 14.63 -2.30 3.24
C PHE A 129 13.37 -1.95 2.46
N ALA A 130 13.27 -0.76 1.87
CA ALA A 130 12.15 -0.40 1.01
C ALA A 130 12.07 -1.27 -0.24
N THR A 131 13.21 -1.62 -0.83
CA THR A 131 13.26 -2.55 -1.98
C THR A 131 12.78 -3.95 -1.59
N ALA A 132 13.16 -4.43 -0.40
CA ALA A 132 12.64 -5.68 0.15
C ALA A 132 11.11 -5.65 0.31
N LYS A 133 10.57 -4.57 0.91
CA LYS A 133 9.13 -4.35 1.07
C LYS A 133 8.40 -4.24 -0.27
N LEU A 134 8.99 -3.60 -1.28
CA LEU A 134 8.45 -3.55 -2.65
C LEU A 134 8.34 -4.96 -3.26
N GLY A 135 9.35 -5.82 -3.04
CA GLY A 135 9.28 -7.23 -3.42
C GLY A 135 8.06 -7.94 -2.83
N VAL A 136 7.80 -7.72 -1.53
CA VAL A 136 6.59 -8.24 -0.86
C VAL A 136 5.31 -7.72 -1.51
N ALA A 137 5.23 -6.42 -1.81
CA ALA A 137 4.07 -5.84 -2.49
C ALA A 137 3.79 -6.49 -3.86
N VAL A 138 4.84 -6.76 -4.65
CA VAL A 138 4.74 -7.46 -5.94
C VAL A 138 4.24 -8.90 -5.77
N VAL A 139 4.74 -9.64 -4.77
CA VAL A 139 4.28 -11.00 -4.47
C VAL A 139 2.79 -11.00 -4.10
N LEU A 140 2.40 -10.09 -3.20
CA LEU A 140 1.01 -9.98 -2.75
C LEU A 140 0.08 -9.56 -3.89
N TRP A 141 0.52 -8.67 -4.79
CA TRP A 141 -0.22 -8.31 -6.01
C TRP A 141 -0.50 -9.55 -6.87
N GLY A 142 0.50 -10.40 -7.07
CA GLY A 142 0.32 -11.70 -7.74
C GLY A 142 -0.63 -12.65 -7.01
N ILE A 143 -0.69 -12.59 -5.67
CA ILE A 143 -1.67 -13.36 -4.88
C ILE A 143 -3.10 -12.85 -5.12
N VAL A 144 -3.33 -11.52 -5.15
CA VAL A 144 -4.65 -10.94 -5.46
C VAL A 144 -5.17 -11.47 -6.79
N GLY A 145 -4.35 -11.43 -7.85
CA GLY A 145 -4.75 -11.94 -9.15
C GLY A 145 -5.10 -13.44 -9.14
N ARG A 146 -4.32 -14.25 -8.42
CA ARG A 146 -4.59 -15.69 -8.28
C ARG A 146 -5.87 -15.99 -7.51
N VAL A 147 -6.13 -15.25 -6.43
CA VAL A 147 -7.36 -15.43 -5.63
C VAL A 147 -8.59 -15.14 -6.48
N ARG A 148 -8.59 -14.03 -7.23
CA ARG A 148 -9.71 -13.69 -8.12
C ARG A 148 -9.97 -14.76 -9.18
N ALA A 149 -8.92 -15.19 -9.88
CA ALA A 149 -9.05 -16.25 -10.89
C ALA A 149 -9.57 -17.57 -10.30
N ARG A 150 -9.20 -17.90 -9.05
CA ARG A 150 -9.71 -19.09 -8.36
C ARG A 150 -11.17 -18.96 -7.97
N VAL A 151 -11.57 -17.79 -7.47
CA VAL A 151 -12.97 -17.51 -7.14
C VAL A 151 -13.84 -17.62 -8.40
N GLU A 152 -13.41 -17.01 -9.51
CA GLU A 152 -14.14 -17.10 -10.79
C GLU A 152 -14.28 -18.54 -11.27
N ALA A 153 -13.19 -19.32 -11.24
CA ALA A 153 -13.21 -20.73 -11.63
C ALA A 153 -14.12 -21.58 -10.71
N MET A 154 -14.12 -21.30 -9.40
CA MET A 154 -15.02 -21.98 -8.45
C MET A 154 -16.48 -21.63 -8.72
N SER A 155 -16.78 -20.35 -8.94
CA SER A 155 -18.13 -19.85 -9.26
C SER A 155 -18.68 -20.45 -10.56
N GLU A 156 -17.83 -20.89 -11.48
CA GLU A 156 -18.25 -21.57 -12.72
C GLU A 156 -18.42 -23.09 -12.53
N ALA A 157 -17.52 -23.74 -11.78
CA ALA A 157 -17.49 -25.19 -11.61
C ALA A 157 -18.53 -25.71 -10.59
N LEU A 158 -18.73 -25.01 -9.47
CA LEU A 158 -19.56 -25.48 -8.36
C LEU A 158 -21.03 -25.72 -8.72
N PRO A 159 -21.71 -24.85 -9.50
CA PRO A 159 -23.10 -25.10 -9.92
C PRO A 159 -23.28 -26.38 -10.74
N ARG A 160 -22.21 -26.91 -11.36
CA ARG A 160 -22.25 -28.19 -12.09
C ARG A 160 -22.13 -29.41 -11.19
N LEU A 161 -21.62 -29.25 -9.97
CA LEU A 161 -21.30 -30.33 -9.04
C LEU A 161 -22.30 -30.44 -7.89
N VAL A 162 -22.93 -29.33 -7.52
CA VAL A 162 -23.88 -29.26 -6.40
C VAL A 162 -25.27 -28.97 -6.95
N THR A 163 -26.18 -29.94 -6.87
CA THR A 163 -27.60 -29.71 -7.11
C THR A 163 -28.16 -28.82 -6.00
N PRO A 164 -28.86 -27.72 -6.34
CA PRO A 164 -29.44 -26.84 -5.33
C PRO A 164 -30.52 -27.58 -4.54
N SER A 165 -30.29 -27.81 -3.25
CA SER A 165 -31.32 -28.31 -2.34
C SER A 165 -32.32 -27.19 -2.04
N ARG A 166 -33.59 -27.43 -2.37
CA ARG A 166 -34.71 -26.47 -2.23
C ARG A 166 -34.96 -26.05 -0.77
N GLU A 167 -34.52 -26.84 0.20
CA GLU A 167 -34.65 -26.56 1.65
C GLU A 167 -33.70 -25.46 2.15
N ASP A 168 -32.49 -25.32 1.58
CA ASP A 168 -31.51 -24.32 2.04
C ASP A 168 -31.82 -22.90 1.52
N ALA A 169 -32.63 -22.77 0.46
CA ALA A 169 -33.07 -21.50 -0.10
C ALA A 169 -34.10 -20.77 0.81
N ALA A 170 -34.74 -21.50 1.72
CA ALA A 170 -35.75 -20.98 2.65
C ALA A 170 -35.19 -20.61 4.04
N ALA A 171 -33.87 -20.55 4.20
CA ALA A 171 -33.24 -20.21 5.48
C ALA A 171 -33.64 -18.79 5.92
N SER A 172 -34.22 -18.68 7.12
CA SER A 172 -34.65 -17.40 7.71
C SER A 172 -33.46 -16.45 7.88
N SER A 173 -33.61 -15.24 7.33
CA SER A 173 -32.63 -14.16 7.48
C SER A 173 -32.41 -13.86 8.98
N GLY A 174 -31.16 -13.80 9.42
CA GLY A 174 -30.87 -13.61 10.84
C GLY A 174 -29.39 -13.73 11.22
N VAL A 175 -29.10 -13.52 12.50
CA VAL A 175 -27.74 -13.67 13.06
C VAL A 175 -27.57 -15.09 13.58
N ILE A 176 -26.59 -15.82 13.03
CA ILE A 176 -26.22 -17.17 13.46
C ILE A 176 -24.85 -17.11 14.15
N ARG A 177 -24.67 -17.91 15.21
CA ARG A 177 -23.34 -18.14 15.81
C ARG A 177 -22.65 -19.30 15.12
N THR A 178 -21.40 -19.09 14.74
CA THR A 178 -20.53 -20.12 14.16
C THR A 178 -19.27 -20.27 15.04
N PRO A 179 -18.50 -21.36 14.92
CA PRO A 179 -17.22 -21.50 15.62
C PRO A 179 -16.23 -20.37 15.32
N PHE A 180 -16.43 -19.64 14.22
CA PHE A 180 -15.58 -18.54 13.76
C PHE A 180 -16.13 -17.14 14.13
N GLY A 181 -17.27 -17.08 14.83
CA GLY A 181 -17.93 -15.85 15.26
C GLY A 181 -19.36 -15.69 14.74
N ALA A 182 -19.94 -14.52 14.95
CA ALA A 182 -21.29 -14.20 14.47
C ALA A 182 -21.31 -14.04 12.94
N ALA A 183 -22.25 -14.69 12.27
CA ALA A 183 -22.51 -14.58 10.85
C ALA A 183 -23.94 -14.07 10.62
N THR A 184 -24.15 -13.34 9.53
CA THR A 184 -25.47 -12.89 9.08
C THR A 184 -25.89 -13.70 7.86
N VAL A 185 -27.14 -14.16 7.85
CA VAL A 185 -27.76 -14.81 6.70
C VAL A 185 -28.59 -13.79 5.95
N SER A 186 -28.25 -13.55 4.69
CA SER A 186 -29.02 -12.68 3.79
C SER A 186 -29.29 -13.37 2.46
N SER A 187 -30.35 -12.97 1.78
CA SER A 187 -30.67 -13.41 0.42
C SER A 187 -29.71 -12.82 -0.63
N GLU A 188 -29.11 -11.67 -0.33
CA GLU A 188 -28.20 -10.95 -1.24
C GLU A 188 -26.79 -10.84 -0.68
N ALA A 189 -25.82 -10.66 -1.59
CA ALA A 189 -24.44 -10.40 -1.23
C ALA A 189 -24.30 -9.06 -0.48
N PRO A 190 -23.42 -8.96 0.53
CA PRO A 190 -23.23 -7.72 1.28
C PRO A 190 -22.76 -6.58 0.37
N PRO A 191 -23.31 -5.36 0.55
CA PRO A 191 -22.82 -4.20 -0.19
C PRO A 191 -21.33 -3.97 0.10
N GLU A 192 -20.59 -3.51 -0.91
CA GLU A 192 -19.17 -3.21 -0.75
C GLU A 192 -18.96 -2.10 0.28
N LEU A 193 -18.22 -2.40 1.34
CA LEU A 193 -17.84 -1.41 2.34
C LEU A 193 -16.88 -0.38 1.72
N LEU A 194 -17.00 0.89 2.11
CA LEU A 194 -16.13 1.99 1.64
C LEU A 194 -14.64 1.65 1.76
N VAL A 195 -14.27 0.94 2.82
CA VAL A 195 -12.90 0.46 3.08
C VAL A 195 -12.38 -0.42 1.93
N HIS A 196 -13.23 -1.24 1.29
CA HIS A 196 -12.83 -2.09 0.16
C HIS A 196 -12.61 -1.29 -1.13
N ARG A 197 -13.34 -0.19 -1.32
CA ARG A 197 -13.13 0.71 -2.45
C ARG A 197 -11.83 1.49 -2.25
N ALA A 198 -11.63 2.03 -1.05
CA ALA A 198 -10.39 2.71 -0.66
C ALA A 198 -9.18 1.77 -0.84
N SER A 199 -9.26 0.52 -0.36
CA SER A 199 -8.13 -0.41 -0.45
C SER A 199 -7.73 -0.76 -1.89
N ARG A 200 -8.70 -0.86 -2.81
CA ARG A 200 -8.43 -1.13 -4.23
C ARG A 200 -7.84 0.08 -4.97
N LEU A 201 -8.20 1.29 -4.55
CA LEU A 201 -7.78 2.52 -5.20
C LEU A 201 -6.46 3.06 -4.66
N LEU A 202 -6.22 2.95 -3.36
CA LEU A 202 -5.12 3.64 -2.67
C LEU A 202 -3.82 2.83 -2.59
N TRP A 203 -3.85 1.50 -2.73
CA TRP A 203 -2.63 0.70 -2.56
C TRP A 203 -1.54 1.09 -3.57
N ALA A 204 -1.88 1.25 -4.85
CA ALA A 204 -0.92 1.51 -5.92
C ALA A 204 -0.23 2.88 -5.79
N PRO A 205 -0.98 4.00 -5.64
CA PRO A 205 -0.35 5.30 -5.48
C PRO A 205 0.49 5.36 -4.20
N MET A 206 0.06 4.73 -3.10
CA MET A 206 0.85 4.72 -1.87
C MET A 206 2.15 3.94 -2.00
N VAL A 207 2.14 2.76 -2.63
CA VAL A 207 3.38 2.01 -2.90
C VAL A 207 4.31 2.84 -3.80
N ALA A 208 3.78 3.43 -4.87
CA ALA A 208 4.58 4.24 -5.80
C ALA A 208 5.19 5.47 -5.12
N MET A 209 4.39 6.24 -4.37
CA MET A 209 4.85 7.39 -3.60
C MET A 209 5.86 6.98 -2.53
N GLY A 210 5.63 5.86 -1.83
CA GLY A 210 6.54 5.34 -0.82
C GLY A 210 7.91 5.01 -1.38
N VAL A 211 7.94 4.28 -2.50
CA VAL A 211 9.19 3.98 -3.22
C VAL A 211 9.88 5.28 -3.67
N MET A 212 9.16 6.18 -4.33
CA MET A 212 9.72 7.45 -4.79
C MET A 212 10.32 8.27 -3.64
N ALA A 213 9.62 8.37 -2.51
CA ALA A 213 10.11 9.10 -1.34
C ALA A 213 11.40 8.48 -0.79
N VAL A 214 11.46 7.16 -0.62
CA VAL A 214 12.69 6.50 -0.11
C VAL A 214 13.87 6.75 -1.03
N TYR A 215 13.69 6.62 -2.35
CA TYR A 215 14.76 6.85 -3.31
C TYR A 215 15.13 8.34 -3.44
N ALA A 216 14.18 9.27 -3.28
CA ALA A 216 14.51 10.69 -3.15
C ALA A 216 15.35 10.96 -1.89
N GLY A 217 15.00 10.33 -0.77
CA GLY A 217 15.78 10.39 0.46
C GLY A 217 17.17 9.77 0.33
N LEU A 218 17.34 8.73 -0.49
CA LEU A 218 18.66 8.17 -0.83
C LEU A 218 19.51 9.17 -1.62
N VAL A 219 18.93 9.90 -2.58
CA VAL A 219 19.66 10.97 -3.27
C VAL A 219 20.07 12.06 -2.27
N LEU A 220 19.16 12.46 -1.38
CA LEU A 220 19.45 13.43 -0.32
C LEU A 220 20.55 12.92 0.63
N SER A 221 20.64 11.62 0.92
CA SER A 221 21.66 11.07 1.82
C SER A 221 23.07 11.14 1.23
N VAL A 222 23.18 11.01 -0.10
CA VAL A 222 24.44 11.22 -0.82
C VAL A 222 24.85 12.70 -0.75
N LEU A 223 23.90 13.63 -0.95
CA LEU A 223 24.15 15.07 -0.82
C LEU A 223 24.52 15.47 0.62
N GLN A 224 23.87 14.85 1.61
CA GLN A 224 24.20 15.01 3.02
C GLN A 224 25.64 14.58 3.29
N SER A 225 26.05 13.41 2.78
CA SER A 225 27.41 12.89 2.95
C SER A 225 28.46 13.88 2.44
N GLY A 226 28.24 14.51 1.29
CA GLY A 226 29.15 15.55 0.77
C GLY A 226 29.20 16.79 1.66
N SER A 227 28.03 17.20 2.18
CA SER A 227 27.90 18.39 3.02
C SER A 227 28.57 18.22 4.39
N MET A 228 28.66 17.00 4.94
CA MET A 228 29.31 16.75 6.23
C MET A 228 30.79 17.18 6.26
N ALA A 229 31.47 17.20 5.11
CA ALA A 229 32.86 17.62 5.02
C ALA A 229 33.03 19.15 4.84
N SER A 230 32.04 19.83 4.24
CA SER A 230 32.14 21.24 3.85
C SER A 230 31.33 22.20 4.72
N ASP A 231 30.16 21.77 5.20
CA ASP A 231 29.23 22.57 6.00
C ASP A 231 28.41 21.65 6.92
N ALA A 232 28.82 21.60 8.19
CA ALA A 232 28.17 20.77 9.20
C ALA A 232 26.74 21.20 9.56
N ILE A 233 26.36 22.46 9.33
CA ILE A 233 24.98 22.93 9.57
C ILE A 233 24.09 22.45 8.42
N ALA A 234 24.51 22.66 7.17
CA ALA A 234 23.81 22.14 6.00
C ALA A 234 23.70 20.61 6.05
N GLY A 235 24.78 19.92 6.44
CA GLY A 235 24.78 18.47 6.64
C GLY A 235 23.73 18.01 7.65
N ARG A 236 23.60 18.68 8.80
CA ARG A 236 22.58 18.35 9.82
C ARG A 236 21.15 18.60 9.31
N ALA A 237 20.93 19.73 8.64
CA ALA A 237 19.63 20.04 8.04
C ALA A 237 19.21 19.00 7.00
N LEU A 238 20.13 18.62 6.11
CA LEU A 238 19.91 17.56 5.13
C LEU A 238 19.65 16.21 5.81
N GLY A 239 20.37 15.89 6.90
CA GLY A 239 20.14 14.66 7.66
C GLY A 239 18.73 14.54 8.23
N ALA A 240 18.15 15.64 8.73
CA ALA A 240 16.77 15.67 9.18
C ALA A 240 15.79 15.41 8.02
N TRP A 241 16.01 16.03 6.85
CA TRP A 241 15.22 15.77 5.64
C TRP A 241 15.34 14.33 5.14
N VAL A 242 16.56 13.78 5.10
CA VAL A 242 16.81 12.39 4.70
C VAL A 242 15.99 11.43 5.57
N GLN A 243 16.08 11.57 6.89
CA GLN A 243 15.33 10.71 7.80
C GLN A 243 13.82 10.91 7.61
N GLY A 244 13.33 12.15 7.64
CA GLY A 244 11.90 12.44 7.46
C GLY A 244 11.34 11.84 6.17
N VAL A 245 11.98 12.11 5.02
CA VAL A 245 11.50 11.68 3.70
C VAL A 245 11.58 10.15 3.55
N GLN A 246 12.67 9.53 4.00
CA GLN A 246 12.80 8.07 3.85
C GLN A 246 11.78 7.32 4.70
N PHE A 247 11.56 7.73 5.94
CA PHE A 247 10.61 7.03 6.81
C PHE A 247 9.15 7.30 6.47
N LEU A 248 8.82 8.53 6.03
CA LEU A 248 7.52 8.77 5.40
C LEU A 248 7.31 7.82 4.21
N GLY A 249 8.35 7.62 3.40
CA GLY A 249 8.33 6.68 2.29
C GLY A 249 8.12 5.22 2.74
N GLU A 250 8.79 4.78 3.80
CA GLU A 250 8.58 3.46 4.39
C GLU A 250 7.16 3.28 4.94
N GLY A 251 6.64 4.29 5.65
CA GLY A 251 5.28 4.32 6.17
C GLY A 251 4.24 4.20 5.06
N LEU A 252 4.40 4.98 3.97
CA LEU A 252 3.54 4.90 2.78
C LEU A 252 3.62 3.53 2.11
N LEU A 253 4.80 2.93 2.03
CA LEU A 253 5.00 1.61 1.43
C LEU A 253 4.31 0.50 2.25
N LEU A 254 4.46 0.51 3.57
CA LEU A 254 3.73 -0.39 4.47
C LEU A 254 2.22 -0.14 4.43
N GLY A 255 1.81 1.13 4.37
CA GLY A 255 0.44 1.57 4.11
C GLY A 255 -0.16 0.92 2.87
N GLY A 256 0.56 1.01 1.75
CA GLY A 256 0.17 0.39 0.49
C GLY A 256 0.07 -1.13 0.57
N ILE A 257 1.03 -1.80 1.22
CA ILE A 257 0.99 -3.26 1.46
C ILE A 257 -0.25 -3.65 2.27
N SER A 258 -0.58 -2.89 3.30
CA SER A 258 -1.77 -3.12 4.12
C SER A 258 -3.08 -2.95 3.33
N PHE A 259 -3.18 -1.94 2.46
CA PHE A 259 -4.33 -1.83 1.55
C PHE A 259 -4.40 -2.99 0.57
N LEU A 260 -3.26 -3.53 0.15
CA LEU A 260 -3.23 -4.71 -0.70
C LEU A 260 -3.72 -5.96 0.03
N LEU A 261 -3.35 -6.15 1.29
CA LEU A 261 -3.92 -7.19 2.17
C LEU A 261 -5.43 -6.99 2.38
N GLY A 262 -5.89 -5.76 2.57
CA GLY A 262 -7.31 -5.42 2.63
C GLY A 262 -8.07 -5.82 1.36
N THR A 263 -7.43 -5.66 0.20
CA THR A 263 -7.99 -6.08 -1.10
C THR A 263 -8.08 -7.61 -1.22
N ILE A 264 -7.11 -8.35 -0.69
CA ILE A 264 -7.18 -9.81 -0.60
C ILE A 264 -8.37 -10.22 0.27
N LEU A 265 -8.50 -9.64 1.46
CA LEU A 265 -9.59 -9.93 2.40
C LEU A 265 -10.97 -9.64 1.77
N ALA A 266 -11.09 -8.49 1.09
CA ALA A 266 -12.31 -8.12 0.38
C ALA A 266 -12.65 -9.12 -0.73
N SER A 267 -11.65 -9.55 -1.51
CA SER A 267 -11.84 -10.53 -2.60
C SER A 267 -12.27 -11.90 -2.06
N LEU A 268 -11.70 -12.35 -0.94
CA LEU A 268 -12.09 -13.61 -0.29
C LEU A 268 -13.51 -13.55 0.29
N ARG A 269 -13.87 -12.45 0.93
CA ARG A 269 -15.20 -12.25 1.50
C ARG A 269 -16.28 -12.14 0.43
N GLY A 270 -16.03 -11.34 -0.61
CA GLY A 270 -16.95 -11.17 -1.73
C GLY A 270 -17.10 -12.44 -2.56
N GLY A 271 -15.98 -13.11 -2.86
CA GLY A 271 -15.98 -14.35 -3.64
C GLY A 271 -16.78 -15.49 -3.00
N GLY A 272 -16.66 -15.68 -1.68
CA GLY A 272 -17.46 -16.69 -0.97
C GLY A 272 -18.96 -16.39 -0.98
N ALA A 273 -19.35 -15.12 -0.90
CA ALA A 273 -20.74 -14.70 -0.98
C ALA A 273 -21.33 -14.91 -2.38
N GLU A 274 -20.56 -14.58 -3.42
CA GLU A 274 -20.98 -14.76 -4.81
C GLU A 274 -21.18 -16.24 -5.17
N VAL A 275 -20.29 -17.12 -4.72
CA VAL A 275 -20.43 -18.58 -4.91
C VAL A 275 -21.71 -19.09 -4.28
N GLN A 276 -22.05 -18.65 -3.06
CA GLN A 276 -23.28 -19.06 -2.37
C GLN A 276 -24.54 -18.54 -3.09
N ALA A 277 -24.53 -17.28 -3.52
CA ALA A 277 -25.64 -16.69 -4.28
C ALA A 277 -25.89 -17.43 -5.61
N ARG A 278 -24.83 -17.81 -6.33
CA ARG A 278 -24.94 -18.57 -7.59
C ARG A 278 -25.45 -20.00 -7.40
N LEU A 279 -25.26 -20.58 -6.21
CA LEU A 279 -25.82 -21.88 -5.85
C LEU A 279 -27.28 -21.80 -5.38
N GLY A 280 -27.89 -20.62 -5.41
CA GLY A 280 -29.24 -20.40 -4.88
C GLY A 280 -29.35 -20.59 -3.36
N GLN A 281 -28.22 -20.55 -2.65
CA GLN A 281 -28.17 -20.71 -1.21
C GLN A 281 -28.19 -19.34 -0.51
N ALA A 282 -28.75 -19.31 0.70
CA ALA A 282 -28.68 -18.12 1.54
C ALA A 282 -27.21 -17.75 1.82
N VAL A 283 -26.87 -16.48 1.64
CA VAL A 283 -25.52 -15.97 1.76
C VAL A 283 -25.18 -15.80 3.23
N HIS A 284 -24.27 -16.65 3.73
CA HIS A 284 -23.72 -16.56 5.07
C HIS A 284 -22.47 -15.69 5.07
N THR A 285 -22.60 -14.47 5.59
CA THR A 285 -21.48 -13.54 5.70
C THR A 285 -21.02 -13.44 7.15
N LEU A 286 -19.73 -13.69 7.40
CA LEU A 286 -19.14 -13.44 8.72
C LEU A 286 -19.18 -11.94 9.03
N ARG A 287 -19.67 -11.58 10.23
CA ARG A 287 -19.60 -10.20 10.72
C ARG A 287 -18.13 -9.80 10.85
N MET A 288 -17.82 -8.53 10.64
CA MET A 288 -16.44 -8.03 10.74
C MET A 288 -15.81 -8.44 12.08
N PRO A 289 -14.74 -9.25 12.07
CA PRO A 289 -14.06 -9.66 13.29
C PRO A 289 -13.37 -8.45 13.93
N LEU A 290 -13.21 -8.48 15.25
CA LEU A 290 -12.55 -7.39 15.99
C LEU A 290 -11.14 -7.11 15.43
N THR A 291 -10.43 -8.15 15.01
CA THR A 291 -9.09 -8.05 14.41
C THR A 291 -9.07 -7.20 13.14
N ALA A 292 -10.12 -7.25 12.31
CA ALA A 292 -10.24 -6.38 11.13
C ALA A 292 -10.41 -4.91 11.51
N LYS A 293 -11.18 -4.63 12.58
CA LYS A 293 -11.37 -3.26 13.06
C LYS A 293 -10.09 -2.69 13.67
N LEU A 294 -9.40 -3.50 14.49
CA LEU A 294 -8.11 -3.14 15.08
C LEU A 294 -7.05 -2.92 14.01
N PHE A 295 -7.01 -3.76 12.97
CA PHE A 295 -6.15 -3.56 11.81
C PHE A 295 -6.33 -2.16 11.20
N ILE A 296 -7.58 -1.77 10.88
CA ILE A 296 -7.86 -0.45 10.29
C ILE A 296 -7.44 0.69 11.24
N GLY A 297 -7.75 0.55 12.53
CA GLY A 297 -7.40 1.55 13.54
C GLY A 297 -5.89 1.73 13.70
N LEU A 298 -5.13 0.63 13.80
CA LEU A 298 -3.67 0.64 13.92
C LEU A 298 -2.99 1.20 12.67
N MET A 299 -3.53 0.89 11.49
CA MET A 299 -3.04 1.46 10.24
C MET A 299 -3.22 2.97 10.18
N ALA A 300 -4.42 3.46 10.52
CA ALA A 300 -4.69 4.90 10.54
C ALA A 300 -3.79 5.61 11.57
N LEU A 301 -3.65 5.05 12.76
CA LEU A 301 -2.80 5.60 13.82
C LEU A 301 -1.32 5.61 13.41
N GLY A 302 -0.80 4.51 12.86
CA GLY A 302 0.58 4.43 12.38
C GLY A 302 0.86 5.47 11.30
N MET A 303 -0.04 5.62 10.31
CA MET A 303 0.10 6.64 9.27
C MET A 303 0.08 8.06 9.84
N MET A 304 -0.77 8.34 10.83
CA MET A 304 -0.80 9.65 11.49
C MET A 304 0.51 9.94 12.22
N VAL A 305 1.08 8.94 12.90
CA VAL A 305 2.38 9.07 13.59
C VAL A 305 3.49 9.36 12.58
N GLU A 306 3.56 8.62 11.47
CA GLU A 306 4.57 8.86 10.42
C GLU A 306 4.44 10.26 9.79
N MET A 307 3.22 10.73 9.55
CA MET A 307 3.00 12.09 9.04
C MET A 307 3.41 13.17 10.05
N ALA A 308 3.10 12.98 11.33
CA ALA A 308 3.51 13.91 12.38
C ALA A 308 5.03 13.94 12.53
N GLN A 309 5.67 12.77 12.55
CA GLN A 309 7.12 12.63 12.59
C GLN A 309 7.79 13.29 11.40
N PHE A 310 7.28 13.12 10.18
CA PHE A 310 7.80 13.83 9.01
C PHE A 310 7.79 15.35 9.21
N GLY A 311 6.68 15.90 9.71
CA GLY A 311 6.57 17.32 10.04
C GLY A 311 7.58 17.76 11.10
N LEU A 312 7.84 16.92 12.11
CA LEU A 312 8.84 17.20 13.13
C LEU A 312 10.27 17.14 12.59
N TYR A 313 10.58 16.24 11.66
CA TYR A 313 11.88 16.23 10.97
C TYR A 313 12.07 17.47 10.08
N ALA A 314 11.03 17.89 9.37
CA ALA A 314 11.06 19.14 8.60
C ALA A 314 11.29 20.35 9.52
N TYR A 315 10.66 20.36 10.70
CA TYR A 315 10.91 21.38 11.71
C TYR A 315 12.33 21.31 12.28
N ALA A 316 12.83 20.10 12.61
CA ALA A 316 14.20 19.90 13.08
C ALA A 316 15.25 20.42 12.09
N ALA A 317 14.99 20.31 10.79
CA ALA A 317 15.88 20.87 9.76
C ALA A 317 16.06 22.40 9.89
N THR A 318 15.04 23.12 10.37
CA THR A 318 15.13 24.58 10.60
C THR A 318 15.97 24.94 11.83
N LEU A 319 16.15 23.99 12.74
CA LEU A 319 16.90 24.14 13.98
C LEU A 319 18.36 23.66 13.84
N ALA A 320 18.86 23.42 12.63
CA ALA A 320 20.15 22.79 12.42
C ALA A 320 21.34 23.52 13.06
N ALA A 321 21.25 24.83 13.32
CA ALA A 321 22.28 25.59 14.05
C ALA A 321 22.03 25.67 15.57
N ASP A 322 20.85 25.30 16.04
CA ASP A 322 20.39 25.48 17.40
C ASP A 322 20.72 24.24 18.28
N PRO A 323 21.15 24.42 19.54
CA PRO A 323 21.38 23.30 20.46
C PRO A 323 20.13 22.42 20.69
N SER A 324 18.92 22.97 20.55
CA SER A 324 17.65 22.23 20.67
C SER A 324 17.48 21.11 19.63
N PHE A 325 18.23 21.15 18.52
CA PHE A 325 18.25 20.09 17.51
C PHE A 325 18.54 18.71 18.11
N ALA A 326 19.50 18.62 19.02
CA ALA A 326 19.90 17.36 19.63
C ALA A 326 18.77 16.76 20.49
N THR A 327 18.12 17.60 21.30
CA THR A 327 17.00 17.19 22.16
C THR A 327 15.82 16.69 21.34
N LEU A 328 15.44 17.42 20.28
CA LEU A 328 14.35 17.00 19.41
C LEU A 328 14.70 15.70 18.68
N SER A 329 15.90 15.61 18.10
CA SER A 329 16.35 14.45 17.33
C SER A 329 16.40 13.16 18.16
N ALA A 330 16.69 13.26 19.47
CA ALA A 330 16.69 12.12 20.38
C ALA A 330 15.31 11.43 20.50
N TRP A 331 14.22 12.19 20.36
CA TRP A 331 12.86 11.64 20.43
C TRP A 331 12.31 11.18 19.08
N LEU A 332 12.86 11.68 17.97
CA LEU A 332 12.36 11.33 16.62
C LEU A 332 12.66 9.87 16.24
N GLY A 333 13.79 9.33 16.69
CA GLY A 333 14.12 7.91 16.47
C GLY A 333 13.07 6.97 17.11
N PRO A 334 12.81 7.06 18.42
CA PRO A 334 11.77 6.25 19.06
C PRO A 334 10.36 6.45 18.49
N LEU A 335 9.97 7.70 18.19
CA LEU A 335 8.65 8.00 17.61
C LEU A 335 8.43 7.29 16.27
N ARG A 336 9.49 7.21 15.47
CA ARG A 336 9.52 6.49 14.21
C ARG A 336 9.34 5.00 14.35
N GLU A 337 10.14 4.37 15.19
CA GLU A 337 10.02 2.93 15.38
C GLU A 337 8.63 2.57 15.94
N PHE A 338 8.04 3.48 16.72
CA PHE A 338 6.65 3.35 17.17
C PHE A 338 5.64 3.40 16.01
N GLY A 339 5.77 4.38 15.10
CA GLY A 339 4.92 4.49 13.89
C GLY A 339 4.99 3.24 13.02
N LEU A 340 6.21 2.80 12.67
CA LEU A 340 6.45 1.56 11.92
C LEU A 340 5.93 0.32 12.67
N GLY A 341 6.12 0.26 13.98
CA GLY A 341 5.63 -0.81 14.84
C GLY A 341 4.10 -0.94 14.82
N LEU A 342 3.38 0.19 14.80
CA LEU A 342 1.91 0.19 14.66
C LEU A 342 1.47 -0.33 13.29
N LEU A 343 2.15 0.08 12.21
CA LEU A 343 1.85 -0.39 10.85
C LEU A 343 2.10 -1.90 10.71
N LEU A 344 3.23 -2.40 11.22
CA LEU A 344 3.55 -3.83 11.22
C LEU A 344 2.57 -4.64 12.08
N SER A 345 2.18 -4.12 13.25
CA SER A 345 1.16 -4.74 14.09
C SER A 345 -0.18 -4.85 13.37
N GLY A 346 -0.55 -3.81 12.59
CA GLY A 346 -1.70 -3.83 11.69
C GLY A 346 -1.60 -4.96 10.66
N ILE A 347 -0.46 -5.09 9.98
CA ILE A 347 -0.21 -6.16 8.99
C ILE A 347 -0.40 -7.55 9.62
N VAL A 348 0.16 -7.78 10.81
CA VAL A 348 0.02 -9.07 11.53
C VAL A 348 -1.46 -9.37 11.82
N LEU A 349 -2.24 -8.38 12.28
CA LEU A 349 -3.68 -8.54 12.51
C LEU A 349 -4.48 -8.77 11.23
N ALA A 350 -4.07 -8.16 10.11
CA ALA A 350 -4.68 -8.40 8.81
C ALA A 350 -4.47 -9.86 8.37
N LEU A 351 -3.25 -10.39 8.52
CA LEU A 351 -2.93 -11.78 8.20
C LEU A 351 -3.72 -12.76 9.09
N ALA A 352 -3.80 -12.50 10.40
CA ALA A 352 -4.61 -13.29 11.33
C ALA A 352 -6.11 -13.28 10.93
N THR A 353 -6.60 -12.15 10.45
CA THR A 353 -7.97 -12.01 9.94
C THR A 353 -8.19 -12.83 8.67
N ILE A 354 -7.25 -12.77 7.73
CA ILE A 354 -7.30 -13.56 6.49
C ILE A 354 -7.34 -15.06 6.82
N ALA A 355 -6.50 -15.53 7.75
CA ALA A 355 -6.50 -16.92 8.18
C ALA A 355 -7.86 -17.37 8.75
N ARG A 356 -8.51 -16.54 9.59
CA ARG A 356 -9.85 -16.83 10.12
C ARG A 356 -10.92 -16.89 9.02
N VAL A 357 -10.89 -15.95 8.08
CA VAL A 357 -11.83 -15.93 6.96
C VAL A 357 -11.65 -17.16 6.07
N LEU A 358 -10.42 -17.55 5.77
CA LEU A 358 -10.14 -18.77 5.01
C LEU A 358 -10.63 -20.03 5.74
N GLY A 359 -10.40 -20.13 7.06
CA GLY A 359 -10.90 -21.25 7.87
C GLY A 359 -12.43 -21.35 7.86
N PHE A 360 -13.13 -20.22 7.97
CA PHE A 360 -14.58 -20.18 7.85
C PHE A 360 -15.08 -20.64 6.48
N GLN A 361 -14.47 -20.13 5.39
CA GLN A 361 -14.85 -20.52 4.03
C GLN A 361 -14.62 -22.00 3.77
N PHE A 362 -13.49 -22.55 4.22
CA PHE A 362 -13.18 -23.97 4.10
C PHE A 362 -14.23 -24.82 4.84
N HIS A 363 -14.54 -24.49 6.09
CA HIS A 363 -15.55 -25.20 6.88
C HIS A 363 -16.94 -25.19 6.22
N ARG A 364 -17.32 -24.09 5.56
CA ARG A 364 -18.58 -24.00 4.81
C ARG A 364 -18.58 -24.88 3.58
N VAL A 365 -17.52 -24.85 2.76
CA VAL A 365 -17.41 -25.69 1.56
C VAL A 365 -17.44 -27.18 1.92
N THR A 366 -16.70 -27.59 2.96
CA THR A 366 -16.73 -28.99 3.43
C THR A 366 -18.11 -29.40 3.96
N GLY A 367 -18.81 -28.49 4.64
CA GLY A 367 -20.17 -28.75 5.13
C GLY A 367 -21.21 -28.89 4.03
N LEU A 368 -20.99 -28.25 2.87
CA LEU A 368 -21.85 -28.40 1.69
C LEU A 368 -21.58 -29.73 0.97
N ILE A 369 -20.31 -30.11 0.82
CA ILE A 369 -19.93 -31.39 0.19
C ILE A 369 -20.39 -32.57 1.05
N GLY A 370 -20.24 -32.49 2.38
CA GLY A 370 -20.66 -33.55 3.30
C GLY A 370 -22.18 -33.75 3.38
N ARG A 371 -22.98 -32.80 2.88
CA ARG A 371 -24.43 -32.90 2.76
C ARG A 371 -24.91 -33.34 1.37
N ALA A 372 -24.00 -33.55 0.42
CA ALA A 372 -24.37 -34.13 -0.87
C ALA A 372 -24.93 -35.54 -0.62
N PRO A 373 -26.15 -35.86 -1.11
CA PRO A 373 -26.76 -37.13 -0.82
C PRO A 373 -25.89 -38.27 -1.33
N HIS A 374 -25.52 -39.18 -0.43
CA HIS A 374 -25.20 -40.54 -0.80
C HIS A 374 -26.45 -41.13 -1.46
N SER A 375 -26.57 -40.91 -2.76
CA SER A 375 -27.47 -41.70 -3.57
C SER A 375 -26.97 -43.14 -3.50
N ASN A 376 -27.85 -43.99 -2.98
CA ASN A 376 -27.82 -45.45 -3.01
C ASN A 376 -27.19 -46.17 -1.80
N GLU A 377 -27.88 -46.14 -0.65
CA GLU A 377 -28.27 -47.41 -0.04
C GLU A 377 -29.66 -47.79 -0.56
N VAL A 378 -29.67 -48.37 -1.77
CA VAL A 378 -30.68 -49.34 -2.16
C VAL A 378 -30.00 -50.69 -2.03
N LYS A 379 -30.40 -51.46 -1.01
CA LYS A 379 -30.25 -52.93 -0.88
C LYS A 379 -30.86 -53.31 0.47
N SER A 380 -31.86 -54.16 0.58
CA SER A 380 -32.77 -54.84 -0.35
C SER A 380 -33.81 -55.50 0.54
#